data_AF-A0A2A4TRP7-F1
#
_entry.id   AF-A0A2A4TRP7-F1
#
_cell.length_a   1.000
_cell.length_b   1.000
_cell.length_c   1.000
_cell.angle_alpha   90.00
_cell.angle_beta   90.00
_cell.angle_gamma   90.00
#
_symmetry.space_group_name_H-M   'P 1'
#
loop_
_entity.id
_entity.type
_entity.pdbx_description
1 polymer ?
#
loop_
_entity_poly.entity_id
_entity_poly.type
_entity_poly.pdbx_seq_one_letter_code
_entity_poly.pdbx_strand_id
1 'polypeptide(L)'
;MNEKIKIRGLATLSSWIFLFWGAMVSLKGLYDLFIGEPEANLYAPAAWEFVSREQWSRYGGFELLYGLACLSLAWYLKRYSAFLPETVSRPRLDAE
;
A
#
# COMPACT_ATOMS: atom_id res chain seq x y z
N MET A 1 8.15 -18.68 31.33
CA MET A 1 7.12 -19.44 30.54
C MET A 1 7.38 -19.23 29.05
N ASN A 2 7.08 -20.20 28.17
CA ASN A 2 7.17 -20.00 26.71
C ASN A 2 5.81 -19.58 26.15
N GLU A 3 5.81 -18.70 25.14
CA GLU A 3 4.61 -18.29 24.39
C GLU A 3 4.66 -18.74 22.93
N LYS A 4 3.49 -18.99 22.33
CA LYS A 4 3.34 -19.36 20.91
C LYS A 4 2.88 -18.15 20.10
N ILE A 5 3.61 -17.82 19.03
CA ILE A 5 3.31 -16.67 18.17
C ILE A 5 2.96 -17.16 16.77
N LYS A 6 1.83 -16.68 16.22
CA LYS A 6 1.39 -16.98 14.86
C LYS A 6 2.11 -16.12 13.83
N ILE A 7 3.28 -16.56 13.36
CA ILE A 7 4.11 -15.77 12.45
C ILE A 7 3.61 -15.81 10.99
N ARG A 8 3.03 -16.94 10.54
CA ARG A 8 2.42 -17.05 9.21
C ARG A 8 1.20 -16.13 9.07
N GLY A 9 0.39 -16.06 10.13
CA GLY A 9 -0.79 -15.21 10.19
C GLY A 9 -0.43 -13.74 9.98
N LEU A 10 0.69 -13.28 10.58
CA LEU A 10 1.17 -11.91 10.41
C LEU A 10 1.51 -11.60 8.94
N ALA A 11 2.33 -12.43 8.29
CA ALA A 11 2.69 -12.24 6.89
C ALA A 11 1.46 -12.29 5.95
N THR A 12 0.51 -13.17 6.25
CA THR A 12 -0.74 -13.32 5.48
C THR A 12 -1.63 -12.08 5.64
N LEU A 13 -1.80 -11.58 6.87
CA LEU A 13 -2.60 -10.38 7.12
C LEU A 13 -1.99 -9.15 6.48
N SER A 14 -0.67 -8.94 6.63
CA SER A 14 0.04 -7.84 5.99
C SER A 14 -0.07 -7.91 4.47
N SER A 15 0.01 -9.11 3.87
CA SER A 15 -0.21 -9.29 2.43
C SER A 15 -1.57 -8.75 1.98
N TRP A 16 -2.65 -9.06 2.71
CA TRP A 16 -3.99 -8.57 2.38
C TRP A 16 -4.11 -7.05 2.50
N ILE A 17 -3.51 -6.45 3.53
CA ILE A 17 -3.50 -5.00 3.71
C ILE A 17 -2.81 -4.34 2.52
N PHE A 18 -1.61 -4.79 2.16
CA PHE A 18 -0.87 -4.25 1.03
C PHE A 18 -1.55 -4.50 -0.32
N LEU A 19 -2.24 -5.64 -0.48
CA LEU A 19 -2.98 -5.94 -1.69
C LEU A 19 -4.13 -4.95 -1.89
N PHE A 20 -4.97 -4.78 -0.86
CA PHE A 20 -6.13 -3.91 -0.94
C PHE A 20 -5.73 -2.45 -1.11
N TRP A 21 -4.79 -1.98 -0.28
CA TRP A 21 -4.29 -0.61 -0.35
C TRP A 21 -3.56 -0.34 -1.67
N GLY A 22 -2.66 -1.24 -2.07
CA GLY A 22 -1.93 -1.13 -3.33
C GLY A 22 -2.85 -1.10 -4.54
N ALA A 23 -3.91 -1.93 -4.55
CA ALA A 23 -4.90 -1.93 -5.62
C ALA A 23 -5.67 -0.61 -5.69
N MET A 24 -6.18 -0.11 -4.55
CA MET A 24 -6.88 1.18 -4.50
C MET A 24 -6.01 2.32 -5.00
N VAL A 25 -4.78 2.46 -4.49
CA VAL A 25 -3.90 3.56 -4.85
C VAL A 25 -3.40 3.44 -6.30
N SER A 26 -3.15 2.22 -6.80
CA SER A 26 -2.79 2.03 -8.21
C SER A 26 -3.92 2.44 -9.16
N LEU A 27 -5.17 2.05 -8.85
CA LEU A 27 -6.33 2.43 -9.64
C LEU A 27 -6.58 3.94 -9.60
N LYS A 28 -6.38 4.57 -8.44
CA LYS A 28 -6.47 6.01 -8.28
C LYS A 28 -5.37 6.75 -9.07
N GLY A 29 -4.12 6.29 -9.01
CA GLY A 29 -3.03 6.85 -9.80
C GLY A 29 -3.25 6.71 -11.30
N LEU A 30 -3.78 5.56 -11.76
CA LEU A 30 -4.20 5.40 -13.16
C LEU A 30 -5.31 6.39 -13.54
N TYR A 31 -6.31 6.55 -12.69
CA TYR A 31 -7.37 7.52 -12.90
C TYR A 31 -6.80 8.93 -13.05
N ASP A 32 -5.95 9.39 -12.12
CA ASP A 32 -5.35 10.72 -12.15
C ASP A 32 -4.47 10.97 -13.38
N LEU A 33 -3.77 9.93 -13.86
CA LEU A 33 -2.91 10.04 -15.03
C LEU A 33 -3.67 10.19 -16.36
N PHE A 34 -4.86 9.59 -16.47
CA PHE A 34 -5.57 9.48 -17.75
C PHE A 34 -6.89 10.24 -17.83
N ILE A 35 -7.58 10.41 -16.71
CA ILE A 35 -8.97 10.91 -16.68
C ILE A 35 -9.12 12.04 -15.64
N GLY A 36 -8.48 11.89 -14.48
CA GLY A 36 -8.70 12.73 -13.32
C GLY A 36 -8.12 14.13 -13.44
N GLU A 37 -8.74 15.04 -12.70
CA GLU A 37 -8.29 16.41 -12.52
C GLU A 37 -8.14 16.73 -11.02
N PRO A 38 -7.24 17.64 -10.64
CA PRO A 38 -7.07 18.02 -9.25
C PRO A 38 -8.35 18.67 -8.71
N GLU A 39 -8.75 18.31 -7.49
CA GLU A 39 -9.87 18.94 -6.78
C GLU A 39 -9.69 20.47 -6.63
N ALA A 40 -8.44 20.94 -6.67
CA ALA A 40 -8.10 22.35 -6.70
C ALA A 40 -8.77 23.12 -7.87
N ASN A 41 -9.13 22.44 -8.96
CA ASN A 41 -9.89 23.05 -10.07
C ASN A 41 -11.28 23.54 -9.63
N LEU A 42 -11.88 22.97 -8.59
CA LEU A 42 -13.19 23.42 -8.06
C LEU A 42 -13.10 24.79 -7.37
N TYR A 43 -11.90 25.19 -6.95
CA TYR A 43 -11.64 26.42 -6.21
C TYR A 43 -10.86 27.45 -7.03
N ALA A 44 -10.46 27.10 -8.25
CA ALA A 44 -9.66 27.95 -9.12
C ALA A 44 -10.54 28.76 -10.09
N PRO A 45 -10.21 30.03 -10.35
CA PRO A 45 -10.87 30.84 -11.39
C PRO A 45 -10.78 30.19 -12.78
N ALA A 46 -9.67 29.50 -13.09
CA ALA A 46 -9.51 28.67 -14.27
C ALA A 46 -8.90 27.30 -13.93
N ALA A 47 -9.22 26.29 -14.75
CA ALA A 47 -8.65 24.96 -14.59
C ALA A 47 -7.12 24.99 -14.71
N TRP A 48 -6.43 24.24 -13.85
CA TRP A 48 -4.96 24.09 -13.81
C TRP A 48 -4.18 25.33 -13.35
N GLU A 49 -4.83 26.29 -12.71
CA GLU A 49 -4.19 27.53 -12.22
C GLU A 49 -3.36 27.30 -10.95
N PHE A 50 -3.88 26.54 -9.98
CA PHE A 50 -3.15 26.23 -8.73
C PHE A 50 -2.23 25.03 -8.84
N VAL A 51 -2.66 23.98 -9.55
CA VAL A 51 -1.89 22.76 -9.77
C VAL A 51 -1.75 22.59 -11.27
N SER A 52 -0.51 22.62 -11.76
CA SER A 52 -0.25 22.44 -13.18
C SER A 52 -0.47 20.98 -13.60
N ARG A 53 -0.72 20.75 -14.89
CA ARG A 53 -0.83 19.39 -15.45
C ARG A 53 0.41 18.55 -15.19
N GLU A 54 1.59 19.18 -15.24
CA GLU A 54 2.84 18.48 -14.96
C GLU A 54 2.93 18.05 -13.50
N GLN A 55 2.59 18.93 -12.56
CA GLN A 55 2.55 18.59 -11.13
C GLN A 55 1.55 17.47 -10.85
N TRP A 56 0.37 17.54 -11.46
CA TRP A 56 -0.66 16.51 -11.35
C TRP A 56 -0.19 15.16 -11.91
N SER A 57 0.42 15.14 -13.10
CA SER A 57 0.95 13.91 -13.69
C SER A 57 2.07 13.28 -12.84
N ARG A 58 2.93 14.10 -12.22
CA ARG A 58 3.96 13.63 -11.29
C ARG A 58 3.34 13.00 -10.05
N TYR A 59 2.28 13.61 -9.53
CA TYR A 59 1.53 13.08 -8.39
C TYR A 59 0.84 11.76 -8.72
N GLY A 60 0.06 11.69 -9.81
CA GLY A 60 -0.58 10.45 -10.25
C GLY A 60 0.44 9.35 -10.57
N GLY A 61 1.59 9.72 -11.14
CA GLY A 61 2.71 8.79 -11.37
C GLY A 61 3.31 8.26 -10.07
N PHE A 62 3.47 9.11 -9.06
CA PHE A 62 3.89 8.70 -7.72
C PHE A 62 2.87 7.74 -7.08
N GLU A 63 1.57 8.06 -7.13
CA GLU A 63 0.52 7.19 -6.60
C GLU A 63 0.56 5.81 -7.26
N LEU A 64 0.67 5.77 -8.59
CA LEU A 64 0.77 4.52 -9.33
C LEU A 64 1.99 3.69 -8.92
N LEU A 65 3.19 4.30 -8.88
CA LEU A 65 4.41 3.59 -8.50
C LEU A 65 4.35 3.08 -7.06
N TYR A 66 3.84 3.90 -6.14
CA TYR A 66 3.65 3.51 -4.75
C TYR A 66 2.66 2.34 -4.63
N GLY A 67 1.52 2.41 -5.32
CA GLY A 67 0.52 1.33 -5.34
C GLY A 67 1.10 0.02 -5.89
N LEU A 68 1.86 0.08 -6.99
CA LEU A 68 2.54 -1.08 -7.57
C LEU A 68 3.61 -1.67 -6.63
N ALA A 69 4.32 -0.82 -5.89
CA ALA A 69 5.26 -1.28 -4.87
C ALA A 69 4.54 -2.02 -3.73
N CYS A 70 3.39 -1.52 -3.26
CA CYS A 70 2.54 -2.22 -2.30
C CYS A 70 2.04 -3.57 -2.85
N LEU A 71 1.57 -3.62 -4.10
CA LEU A 71 1.15 -4.87 -4.73
C LEU A 71 2.28 -5.88 -4.85
N SER A 72 3.50 -5.42 -5.17
CA SER A 72 4.70 -6.25 -5.22
C SER A 72 5.03 -6.83 -3.85
N LEU A 73 4.93 -6.02 -2.80
CA LEU A 73 5.13 -6.46 -1.41
C LEU A 73 4.04 -7.44 -0.97
N ALA A 74 2.78 -7.21 -1.35
CA ALA A 74 1.68 -8.11 -1.07
C ALA A 74 1.93 -9.50 -1.69
N TRP A 75 2.34 -9.54 -2.95
CA TRP A 75 2.71 -10.76 -3.65
C TRP A 75 3.88 -11.46 -2.96
N TYR A 76 4.94 -10.71 -2.63
CA TYR A 76 6.11 -11.24 -1.94
C TYR A 76 5.73 -11.86 -0.58
N LEU A 77 4.97 -11.15 0.25
CA LEU A 77 4.52 -11.63 1.57
C LEU A 77 3.64 -12.87 1.46
N LYS A 78 2.77 -12.94 0.45
CA LYS A 78 1.93 -14.12 0.19
C LYS A 78 2.76 -15.34 -0.19
N ARG A 79 3.80 -15.16 -1.00
CA ARG A 79 4.74 -16.24 -1.33
C ARG A 79 5.59 -16.63 -0.13
N TYR A 80 6.07 -15.65 0.61
CA TYR A 80 6.91 -15.85 1.78
C TYR A 80 6.17 -16.57 2.92
N SER A 81 4.88 -16.28 3.13
CA SER A 81 4.09 -16.91 4.19
C SER A 81 3.96 -18.43 4.04
N ALA A 82 4.03 -18.95 2.81
CA ALA A 82 4.04 -20.40 2.54
C ALA A 82 5.26 -21.12 3.14
N PHE A 83 6.38 -20.42 3.29
CA PHE A 83 7.61 -20.97 3.88
C PHE A 83 7.65 -20.84 5.41
N LEU A 84 6.78 -20.02 6.01
CA LEU A 84 6.77 -19.81 7.46
C LEU A 84 5.99 -20.93 8.17
N PRO A 85 6.45 -21.40 9.34
CA PRO A 85 5.64 -22.26 10.19
C PRO A 85 4.44 -21.49 10.76
N GLU A 86 3.36 -22.21 11.08
CA GLU A 86 2.14 -21.60 11.62
C GLU A 86 2.42 -20.87 12.94
N THR A 87 3.21 -21.49 13.82
CA THR A 87 3.58 -20.93 15.13
C THR A 87 5.06 -21.12 15.44
N VAL A 88 5.66 -20.16 16.16
CA VAL A 88 6.99 -20.28 16.76
C VAL A 88 6.86 -20.13 18.29
N SER A 89 7.59 -20.94 19.04
CA SER A 89 7.68 -20.83 20.50
C SER A 89 8.86 -19.92 20.87
N ARG A 90 8.64 -18.90 21.70
CA ARG A 90 9.71 -18.07 22.26
C ARG A 90 9.59 -17.93 23.78
N PRO A 91 10.69 -17.66 24.50
CA PRO A 91 10.62 -17.27 25.91
C PRO A 91 9.75 -16.01 26.02
N ARG A 92 8.81 -16.00 26.98
CA ARG A 92 8.06 -14.78 27.30
C ARG A 92 9.06 -13.78 27.84
N LEU A 93 9.13 -12.60 27.23
CA LEU A 93 9.78 -11.45 27.84
C LEU A 93 8.83 -11.01 28.95
N ASP A 94 9.12 -11.45 30.17
CA ASP A 94 8.44 -10.93 31.35
C ASP A 94 8.81 -9.45 31.42
N ALA A 95 7.81 -8.58 31.24
CA ALA A 95 8.00 -7.14 31.38
C ALA A 95 8.34 -6.88 32.85
N GLU A 96 9.55 -6.39 33.11
CA GLU A 96 9.90 -5.77 34.39
C GLU A 96 8.96 -4.60 34.71
#